data_AF-A0A1F5PJI3-F1
#
_entry.id   AF-A0A1F5PJI3-F1
#
_cell.length_a   1.000
_cell.length_b   1.000
_cell.length_c   1.000
_cell.angle_alpha   90.00
_cell.angle_beta   90.00
_cell.angle_gamma   90.00
#
_symmetry.space_group_name_H-M   'P 1'
#
loop_
_entity.id
_entity.type
_entity.pdbx_description
1 polymer ?
#
loop_
_entity_poly.entity_id
_entity_poly.type
_entity_poly.pdbx_seq_one_letter_code
_entity_poly.pdbx_strand_id
1 'polypeptide(L)'
;MINLKHLLKVSAAWVSIVYAVCFAGVAMFPLLRPGFMRYGLHMGIDMGRNILTFGTFISGLIIWNVIALLAVWLFVTLFNSIKK
;
A
#
# COMPACT_ATOMS: atom_id res chain seq x y z
N MET A 1 22.90 7.75 -10.76
CA MET A 1 22.15 6.52 -11.09
C MET A 1 21.69 5.90 -9.78
N ILE A 2 20.38 5.68 -9.59
CA ILE A 2 19.82 5.20 -8.31
C ILE A 2 20.14 3.71 -8.13
N ASN A 3 20.54 3.30 -6.92
CA ASN A 3 20.75 1.89 -6.58
C ASN A 3 19.42 1.18 -6.35
N LEU A 4 18.98 0.44 -7.37
CA LEU A 4 17.70 -0.28 -7.37
C LEU A 4 17.59 -1.31 -6.23
N LYS A 5 18.62 -2.12 -5.99
CA LYS A 5 18.55 -3.21 -4.99
C LYS A 5 18.36 -2.68 -3.56
N HIS A 6 19.12 -1.65 -3.20
CA HIS A 6 18.98 -1.03 -1.88
C HIS A 6 17.61 -0.37 -1.75
N LEU A 7 17.17 0.38 -2.77
CA LEU A 7 15.90 1.08 -2.74
C LEU A 7 14.71 0.11 -2.64
N LEU A 8 14.70 -1.00 -3.39
CA LEU A 8 13.63 -2.00 -3.29
C LEU A 8 13.50 -2.60 -1.88
N LYS A 9 14.62 -2.87 -1.19
CA LYS A 9 14.60 -3.37 0.20
C LYS A 9 14.01 -2.35 1.16
N VAL A 10 14.46 -1.09 1.08
CA VAL A 10 13.95 -0.01 1.92
C VAL A 10 12.47 0.21 1.66
N SER A 11 12.06 0.25 0.39
CA SER A 11 10.65 0.42 -0.01
C SER A 11 9.77 -0.72 0.50
N ALA A 12 10.20 -1.99 0.43
CA ALA A 12 9.44 -3.11 0.96
C ALA A 12 9.23 -3.01 2.48
N ALA A 13 10.28 -2.70 3.23
CA ALA A 13 10.18 -2.50 4.68
C ALA A 13 9.26 -1.33 5.02
N TRP A 14 9.45 -0.19 4.35
CA TRP A 14 8.65 1.01 4.54
C TRP A 14 7.16 0.77 4.27
N VAL A 15 6.83 0.21 3.10
CA VAL A 15 5.45 -0.06 2.70
C VAL A 15 4.79 -1.06 3.65
N SER A 16 5.52 -2.06 4.12
CA SER A 16 5.00 -3.02 5.11
C SER A 16 4.65 -2.35 6.43
N ILE A 17 5.51 -1.45 6.94
CA ILE A 17 5.27 -0.69 8.18
C ILE A 17 4.05 0.22 8.01
N VAL A 18 4.03 1.02 6.95
CA VAL A 18 2.94 1.97 6.67
C VAL A 18 1.62 1.23 6.50
N TYR A 19 1.61 0.12 5.75
CA TYR A 19 0.41 -0.68 5.55
C TYR A 19 -0.12 -1.23 6.88
N ALA A 20 0.74 -1.74 7.75
CA ALA A 20 0.33 -2.25 9.07
C ALA A 20 -0.29 -1.15 9.94
N VAL A 21 0.32 0.03 9.98
CA VAL A 21 -0.21 1.19 10.73
C VAL A 21 -1.56 1.64 10.15
N CYS A 22 -1.69 1.74 8.83
CA CYS A 22 -2.94 2.11 8.17
C CYS A 22 -4.04 1.09 8.43
N PHE A 23 -3.75 -0.21 8.33
CA PHE A 23 -4.72 -1.27 8.59
C PHE A 23 -5.20 -1.24 10.04
N ALA A 24 -4.28 -1.07 11.00
CA ALA A 24 -4.61 -0.93 12.42
C ALA A 24 -5.49 0.30 12.68
N GLY A 25 -5.17 1.45 12.08
CA GLY A 25 -5.98 2.66 12.19
C GLY A 25 -7.41 2.44 11.70
N VAL A 26 -7.59 1.84 10.52
CA VAL A 26 -8.95 1.54 9.99
C VAL A 26 -9.69 0.52 10.87
N ALA A 27 -8.97 -0.41 11.51
CA ALA A 27 -9.55 -1.37 12.45
C ALA A 27 -10.03 -0.72 13.76
N MET A 28 -9.28 0.26 14.27
CA MET A 28 -9.62 0.95 15.53
C MET A 28 -10.75 1.98 15.36
N PHE A 29 -10.93 2.54 14.15
CA PHE A 29 -11.93 3.58 13.88
C PHE A 29 -12.97 3.16 12.83
N PRO A 30 -13.86 2.20 13.14
CA PRO A 30 -14.80 1.63 12.17
C PRO A 30 -15.81 2.64 11.58
N LEU A 31 -16.12 3.72 12.31
CA LEU A 31 -17.00 4.81 11.84
C LEU A 31 -16.41 5.61 10.67
N LEU A 32 -15.08 5.74 10.60
CA LEU A 32 -14.40 6.49 9.54
C LEU A 32 -14.19 5.65 8.28
N ARG A 33 -14.26 4.32 8.40
CA ARG A 33 -13.95 3.37 7.34
C ARG A 33 -14.75 3.60 6.05
N PRO A 34 -16.08 3.76 6.07
CA PRO A 34 -16.82 3.91 4.83
C PRO A 34 -16.53 5.23 4.12
N GLY A 35 -16.33 6.31 4.90
CA GLY A 35 -15.89 7.60 4.37
C GLY A 35 -14.50 7.53 3.75
N PHE A 36 -13.55 6.89 4.43
CA PHE A 36 -12.19 6.67 3.90
C PHE A 36 -12.21 5.84 2.60
N MET A 37 -13.01 4.78 2.56
CA MET A 37 -13.11 3.92 1.39
C MET A 37 -13.77 4.63 0.20
N ARG A 38 -14.82 5.42 0.45
CA ARG A 38 -15.52 6.18 -0.59
C ARG A 38 -14.69 7.36 -1.11
N TYR A 39 -14.14 8.18 -0.23
CA TYR A 39 -13.49 9.43 -0.61
C TYR A 39 -11.97 9.31 -0.75
N GLY A 40 -11.32 8.48 0.07
CA GLY A 40 -9.86 8.26 -0.01
C GLY A 40 -9.50 7.26 -1.10
N LEU A 41 -10.20 6.12 -1.13
CA LEU A 41 -9.88 5.00 -2.04
C LEU A 41 -10.78 4.90 -3.26
N HIS A 42 -11.80 5.76 -3.37
CA HIS A 42 -12.71 5.81 -4.53
C HIS A 42 -13.42 4.45 -4.77
N MET A 43 -13.67 3.70 -3.69
CA MET A 43 -14.34 2.40 -3.74
C MET A 43 -15.79 2.50 -3.25
N GLY A 44 -16.71 1.87 -3.98
CA GLY A 44 -18.07 1.63 -3.53
C GLY A 44 -18.12 0.36 -2.70
N ILE A 45 -18.24 0.47 -1.38
CA ILE A 45 -18.42 -0.69 -0.50
C ILE A 45 -19.79 -0.59 0.18
N ASP A 46 -20.47 -1.73 0.31
CA ASP A 46 -21.64 -1.85 1.16
C ASP A 46 -21.28 -1.49 2.61
N MET A 47 -21.93 -0.46 3.13
CA MET A 47 -21.80 -0.02 4.52
C MET A 47 -22.19 -1.18 5.47
N GLY A 48 -21.33 -1.51 6.44
CA GLY A 48 -21.67 -2.43 7.54
C GLY A 48 -21.07 -3.84 7.48
N ARG A 49 -20.34 -4.23 6.42
CA ARG A 49 -19.61 -5.52 6.41
C ARG A 49 -18.23 -5.40 7.06
N ASN A 50 -17.99 -6.16 8.12
CA ASN A 50 -16.65 -6.25 8.70
C ASN A 50 -15.75 -7.16 7.85
N ILE A 51 -15.02 -6.55 6.93
CA ILE A 51 -14.02 -7.19 6.07
C ILE A 51 -12.58 -7.03 6.60
N LEU A 52 -12.36 -6.67 7.88
CA LEU A 52 -11.02 -6.70 8.49
C LEU A 52 -10.82 -8.02 9.22
N THR A 53 -10.18 -8.95 8.53
CA THR A 53 -9.71 -10.20 9.12
C THR A 53 -8.20 -10.29 8.97
N PHE A 54 -7.58 -11.19 9.74
CA PHE A 54 -6.16 -11.49 9.57
C PHE A 54 -5.83 -11.95 8.14
N GLY A 55 -6.72 -12.71 7.50
CA GLY A 55 -6.57 -13.09 6.09
C GLY A 55 -6.51 -11.89 5.16
N THR A 56 -7.45 -10.94 5.29
CA THR A 56 -7.44 -9.72 4.47
C THR A 56 -6.23 -8.82 4.75
N PHE A 57 -5.72 -8.81 5.99
CA PHE A 57 -4.48 -8.12 6.34
C PHE A 57 -3.31 -8.67 5.54
N ILE A 58 -3.09 -9.99 5.60
CA ILE A 58 -1.98 -10.66 4.92
C ILE A 58 -2.11 -10.53 3.39
N SER A 59 -3.30 -10.75 2.84
CA SER A 59 -3.55 -10.60 1.39
C SER A 59 -3.23 -9.18 0.92
N GLY A 60 -3.71 -8.16 1.63
CA GLY A 60 -3.42 -6.78 1.26
C GLY A 60 -1.95 -6.41 1.44
N LEU A 61 -1.29 -6.91 2.50
CA LEU A 61 0.15 -6.67 2.73
C LEU A 61 1.00 -7.19 1.57
N ILE A 62 0.69 -8.40 1.08
CA ILE A 62 1.36 -9.01 -0.07
C ILE A 62 1.11 -8.17 -1.33
N ILE A 63 -0.16 -7.88 -1.64
CA ILE A 63 -0.54 -7.14 -2.85
C ILE A 63 0.13 -5.76 -2.87
N TRP A 64 0.09 -5.02 -1.77
CA TRP A 64 0.68 -3.68 -1.68
C TRP A 64 2.20 -3.70 -1.84
N ASN A 65 2.89 -4.69 -1.26
CA ASN A 65 4.34 -4.83 -1.46
C ASN A 65 4.69 -5.13 -2.93
N VAL A 66 3.95 -6.02 -3.59
CA VAL A 66 4.17 -6.33 -5.01
C VAL A 66 4.00 -5.08 -5.86
N ILE A 67 2.89 -4.34 -5.68
CA ILE A 67 2.61 -3.10 -6.42
C ILE A 67 3.72 -2.06 -6.16
N ALA A 68 4.11 -1.87 -4.90
CA ALA A 68 5.16 -0.92 -4.55
C ALA A 68 6.52 -1.25 -5.17
N LEU A 69 6.92 -2.52 -5.15
CA LEU A 69 8.17 -2.96 -5.77
C LEU A 69 8.16 -2.72 -7.28
N LEU A 70 7.06 -3.02 -7.96
CA LEU A 70 6.90 -2.75 -9.40
C LEU A 70 6.95 -1.24 -9.69
N ALA A 71 6.26 -0.42 -8.90
CA ALA A 71 6.25 1.03 -9.07
C ALA A 71 7.65 1.64 -8.86
N VAL A 72 8.35 1.24 -7.80
CA VAL A 72 9.72 1.71 -7.52
C VAL A 72 10.70 1.26 -8.60
N TRP A 73 10.58 0.01 -9.05
CA TRP A 73 11.41 -0.49 -10.14
C TRP A 73 11.21 0.30 -11.43
N LEU A 74 9.95 0.56 -11.82
CA LEU A 74 9.63 1.35 -13.00
C LEU A 74 10.16 2.77 -12.87
N PHE A 75 9.95 3.41 -11.71
CA PHE A 75 10.46 4.76 -11.44
C PHE A 75 11.99 4.83 -11.62
N VAL A 76 12.74 3.91 -11.00
CA VAL A 76 14.20 3.89 -11.12
C VAL A 76 14.65 3.64 -12.55
N THR A 77 13.95 2.76 -13.27
CA THR A 77 14.23 2.45 -14.68
C THR A 77 14.07 3.71 -15.54
N LEU A 78 12.95 4.42 -15.39
CA LEU A 78 12.69 5.66 -16.12
C LEU A 78 13.67 6.77 -15.73
N PHE A 79 13.90 6.98 -14.43
CA PHE A 79 14.81 7.99 -13.91
C PHE A 79 16.25 7.81 -14.42
N ASN A 80 16.73 6.57 -14.49
CA ASN A 80 18.07 6.29 -15.00
C ASN A 80 18.16 6.31 -16.53
N SER A 81 17.05 6.09 -17.25
CA SER A 81 17.04 5.99 -18.73
C SER A 81 16.79 7.31 -19.44
N ILE A 82 16.00 8.21 -18.84
CA ILE A 82 15.68 9.51 -19.43
C ILE A 82 16.86 10.45 -19.19
N LYS A 83 17.50 10.90 -20.28
CA LYS A 83 18.59 11.88 -20.21
C LYS A 83 18.04 13.22 -19.72
N LYS A 84 18.83 13.87 -18.87
CA LYS A 84 18.54 15.19 -18.30
C LYS A 84 18.49 16.26 -19.39
#